data_AF-A0A814IIJ6-F1
#
_entry.id   AF-A0A814IIJ6-F1
#
_cell.length_a   1.000
_cell.length_b   1.000
_cell.length_c   1.000
_cell.angle_alpha   90.00
_cell.angle_beta   90.00
_cell.angle_gamma   90.00
#
_symmetry.space_group_name_H-M   'P 1'
#
loop_
_entity.id
_entity.type
_entity.pdbx_description
1 polymer ?
#
loop_
_entity_poly.entity_id
_entity_poly.type
_entity_poly.pdbx_seq_one_letter_code
_entity_poly.pdbx_strand_id
1 'polypeptide(L)'
;MIGGFQSCFNRGNFCRRCCINYEDRNLPLPLSHIKVRTVVDHDKTVQEIKSNPNKSSLMGVVGESPLHELIGFHPILSLPGDLMHDFIEGVCPIIIMSLLKQASSMRLITYGRKQFLFTVTIWISVIIV
;
A
#
# COMPACT_ATOMS: atom_id res chain seq x y z
N MET A 1 12.13 -15.46 -0.51
CA MET A 1 10.88 -14.99 -1.16
C MET A 1 11.12 -14.91 -2.67
N ILE A 2 10.10 -15.18 -3.52
CA ILE A 2 10.26 -15.32 -4.99
C ILE A 2 10.92 -14.11 -5.66
N GLY A 3 10.67 -12.89 -5.19
CA GLY A 3 11.27 -11.67 -5.76
C GLY A 3 12.56 -11.18 -5.10
N GLY A 4 13.16 -11.93 -4.17
CA GLY A 4 14.30 -11.43 -3.39
C GLY A 4 13.95 -10.34 -2.37
N PHE A 5 12.67 -10.01 -2.22
CA PHE A 5 12.16 -9.04 -1.25
C PHE A 5 12.06 -9.60 0.17
N GLN A 6 11.98 -8.70 1.15
CA GLN A 6 11.74 -9.03 2.56
C GLN A 6 10.28 -9.39 2.82
N SER A 7 10.04 -10.40 3.67
CA SER A 7 8.68 -10.89 4.01
C SER A 7 7.82 -9.88 4.77
N CYS A 8 8.46 -8.99 5.53
CA CYS A 8 7.80 -7.99 6.34
C CYS A 8 8.49 -6.63 6.14
N PHE A 9 7.74 -5.62 5.74
CA PHE A 9 8.23 -4.25 5.55
C PHE A 9 7.86 -3.38 6.76
N ASN A 10 8.51 -3.63 7.90
CA ASN A 10 8.20 -2.92 9.15
C ASN A 10 9.16 -1.77 9.48
N ARG A 11 10.16 -1.51 8.63
CA ARG A 11 11.16 -0.45 8.82
C ARG A 11 11.78 -0.08 7.46
N GLY A 12 12.28 1.15 7.32
CA GLY A 12 12.90 1.62 6.08
C GLY A 12 11.89 1.71 4.94
N ASN A 13 12.22 1.22 3.75
CA ASN A 13 11.29 1.18 2.62
C ASN A 13 10.05 0.35 2.98
N PHE A 14 8.87 0.96 2.90
CA PHE A 14 7.64 0.30 3.35
C PHE A 14 7.04 -0.67 2.32
N CYS A 15 7.47 -0.59 1.05
CA CYS A 15 6.87 -1.34 -0.04
C CYS A 15 7.92 -1.92 -0.99
N ARG A 16 7.52 -2.94 -1.75
CA ARG A 16 8.32 -3.46 -2.88
C ARG A 16 8.45 -2.47 -4.04
N ARG A 17 7.53 -1.52 -4.16
CA ARG A 17 7.37 -0.66 -5.35
C ARG A 17 7.68 0.80 -5.12
N CYS A 18 7.19 1.38 -4.04
CA CYS A 18 7.55 2.73 -3.67
C CYS A 18 8.74 2.72 -2.71
N CYS A 19 9.71 3.59 -2.96
CA CYS A 19 10.85 3.82 -2.08
C CYS A 19 10.52 4.86 -1.00
N ILE A 20 9.30 4.80 -0.46
CA ILE A 20 8.88 5.68 0.63
C ILE A 20 9.25 4.99 1.94
N ASN A 21 9.70 5.79 2.93
CA ASN A 21 10.00 5.27 4.25
C ASN A 21 8.72 4.91 5.01
N TYR A 22 8.83 3.91 5.87
CA TYR A 22 7.77 3.42 6.73
C TYR A 22 7.17 4.50 7.62
N GLU A 23 8.00 5.46 8.04
CA GLU A 23 7.58 6.61 8.85
C GLU A 23 6.66 7.56 8.07
N ASP A 24 6.88 7.67 6.76
CA ASP A 24 6.17 8.60 5.87
C ASP A 24 4.92 7.99 5.21
N ARG A 25 4.63 6.71 5.46
CA ARG A 25 3.57 5.96 4.75
C ARG A 25 2.17 6.56 4.87
N ASN A 26 1.89 7.28 5.96
CA ASN A 26 0.59 7.88 6.23
C ASN A 26 0.51 9.36 5.79
N LEU A 27 1.61 9.93 5.28
CA LEU A 27 1.62 11.32 4.86
C LEU A 27 0.88 11.45 3.52
N PRO A 28 0.04 12.49 3.35
CA PRO A 28 -0.60 12.79 2.08
C PRO A 28 0.43 13.40 1.13
N LEU A 29 1.29 12.55 0.57
CA LEU A 29 2.32 12.95 -0.38
C LEU A 29 1.74 13.03 -1.79
N PRO A 30 2.01 14.11 -2.55
CA PRO A 30 1.66 14.14 -3.97
C PRO A 30 2.44 13.08 -4.73
N LEU A 31 1.86 12.52 -5.80
CA LEU A 31 2.48 11.49 -6.64
C LEU A 31 3.87 11.89 -7.16
N SER A 32 4.11 13.18 -7.37
CA SER A 32 5.41 13.72 -7.79
C SER A 32 6.53 13.52 -6.76
N HIS A 33 6.20 13.36 -5.49
CA HIS A 33 7.15 13.11 -4.40
C HIS A 33 7.38 11.61 -4.15
N ILE A 34 6.63 10.74 -4.81
CA ILE A 34 6.74 9.30 -4.65
C ILE A 34 7.75 8.76 -5.65
N LYS A 35 8.95 8.39 -5.18
CA LYS A 35 9.91 7.66 -6.01
C LYS A 35 9.49 6.20 -6.16
N VAL A 36 9.13 5.82 -7.38
CA VAL A 36 8.89 4.42 -7.76
C VAL A 36 10.22 3.72 -8.00
N ARG A 37 10.35 2.50 -7.50
CA ARG A 37 11.51 1.63 -7.68
C ARG A 37 11.60 1.20 -9.14
N THR A 38 12.64 1.66 -9.82
CA THR A 38 12.98 1.23 -11.18
C THR A 38 13.78 -0.07 -11.16
N VAL A 39 13.91 -0.72 -12.32
CA VAL A 39 14.81 -1.87 -12.51
C VAL A 39 16.23 -1.53 -12.08
N VAL A 40 16.74 -0.39 -12.56
CA VAL A 40 18.09 0.10 -12.25
C VAL A 40 18.28 0.38 -10.76
N ASP A 41 17.30 1.00 -10.10
CA ASP A 41 17.36 1.23 -8.65
C ASP A 41 17.38 -0.09 -7.87
N HIS A 42 16.59 -1.08 -8.30
CA HIS A 42 16.54 -2.38 -7.67
C HIS A 42 17.88 -3.12 -7.78
N ASP A 43 18.47 -3.17 -8.97
CA ASP A 43 19.76 -3.83 -9.19
C ASP A 43 20.87 -3.20 -8.36
N LYS A 44 20.92 -1.86 -8.29
CA LYS A 44 21.84 -1.14 -7.42
C LYS A 44 21.66 -1.51 -5.95
N THR A 45 20.41 -1.59 -5.49
CA THR A 45 20.07 -1.97 -4.11
C THR A 45 20.55 -3.39 -3.82
N VAL A 46 20.35 -4.33 -4.75
CA VAL A 46 20.80 -5.72 -4.62
C VAL A 46 22.33 -5.80 -4.51
N GLN A 47 23.06 -5.06 -5.34
CA GLN A 47 24.53 -5.00 -5.27
C GLN A 47 25.04 -4.38 -3.97
N GLU A 48 24.34 -3.35 -3.47
CA GLU A 48 24.66 -2.72 -2.19
C GLU A 48 24.46 -3.69 -1.02
N ILE A 49 23.39 -4.49 -1.06
CA ILE A 49 23.11 -5.51 -0.02
C ILE A 49 24.13 -6.65 -0.08
N LYS A 50 24.57 -7.06 -1.28
CA LYS A 50 25.66 -8.03 -1.43
C LYS A 50 26.94 -7.54 -0.74
N SER A 51 27.20 -6.23 -0.80
CA SER A 51 28.36 -5.61 -0.15
C SER A 51 28.13 -5.36 1.35
N ASN A 52 26.90 -5.08 1.77
CA ASN A 52 26.54 -4.80 3.16
C ASN A 52 25.16 -5.39 3.54
N PRO A 53 25.12 -6.62 4.08
CA PRO A 53 23.89 -7.33 4.40
C PRO A 53 23.00 -6.63 5.45
N ASN A 54 23.59 -5.79 6.30
CA ASN A 54 22.86 -5.10 7.37
C ASN A 54 21.82 -4.10 6.84
N LYS A 55 21.96 -3.65 5.59
CA LYS A 55 21.02 -2.71 4.95
C LYS A 55 19.77 -3.39 4.40
N SER A 56 19.71 -4.73 4.35
CA SER A 56 18.58 -5.46 3.76
C SER A 56 17.23 -5.06 4.37
N SER A 57 17.16 -4.98 5.70
CA SER A 57 15.93 -4.60 6.41
C SER A 57 15.46 -3.16 6.15
N LEU A 58 16.39 -2.25 5.86
CA LEU A 58 16.08 -0.85 5.56
C LEU A 58 15.64 -0.68 4.11
N MET A 59 16.17 -1.52 3.21
CA MET A 59 15.88 -1.41 1.79
C MET A 59 14.70 -2.27 1.35
N GLY A 60 14.24 -3.21 2.19
CA GLY A 60 13.13 -4.12 1.90
C GLY A 60 13.50 -5.20 0.88
N VAL A 61 14.79 -5.44 0.67
CA VAL A 61 15.34 -6.44 -0.26
C VAL A 61 16.33 -7.28 0.54
N VAL A 62 16.24 -8.60 0.42
CA VAL A 62 17.11 -9.56 1.12
C VAL A 62 18.30 -9.94 0.24
N GLY A 63 18.11 -9.97 -1.08
CA GLY A 63 19.15 -10.31 -2.03
C GLY A 63 18.58 -10.53 -3.42
N GLU A 64 19.31 -11.26 -4.26
CA GLU A 64 18.83 -11.64 -5.60
C GLU A 64 17.61 -12.55 -5.52
N SER A 65 16.76 -12.42 -6.55
CA SER A 65 15.65 -13.35 -6.73
C SER A 65 16.17 -14.73 -7.12
N PRO A 66 15.59 -15.82 -6.59
CA PRO A 66 15.89 -17.18 -7.06
C PRO A 66 15.51 -17.40 -8.53
N LEU A 67 14.71 -16.51 -9.13
CA LEU A 67 14.31 -16.57 -10.53
C LEU A 67 15.13 -15.61 -11.41
N HIS A 68 16.24 -15.04 -10.89
CA HIS A 68 17.07 -14.11 -11.65
C HIS A 68 17.65 -14.71 -12.93
N GLU A 69 17.91 -16.02 -12.95
CA GLU A 69 18.44 -16.74 -14.12
C GLU A 69 17.39 -16.98 -15.22
N LEU A 70 16.10 -16.76 -14.93
CA LEU A 70 15.03 -16.98 -15.89
C LEU A 70 14.99 -15.85 -16.92
N ILE A 71 15.08 -16.20 -18.20
CA ILE A 71 15.09 -15.23 -19.31
C ILE A 71 13.80 -14.40 -19.28
N GLY A 72 13.95 -13.07 -19.27
CA GLY A 72 12.82 -12.13 -19.27
C GLY A 72 12.15 -11.95 -17.92
N PHE A 73 12.65 -12.60 -16.86
CA PHE A 73 12.16 -12.35 -15.50
C PHE A 73 12.95 -11.22 -14.84
N HIS A 74 12.22 -10.24 -14.32
CA HIS A 74 12.79 -9.27 -13.40
C HIS A 74 11.79 -9.03 -12.26
N PRO A 75 12.19 -9.06 -10.97
CA PRO A 75 11.25 -8.91 -9.86
C PRO A 75 10.38 -7.65 -9.94
N ILE A 76 10.93 -6.56 -10.47
CA ILE A 76 10.17 -5.34 -10.73
C ILE A 76 9.24 -5.50 -11.93
N LEU A 77 9.63 -6.08 -13.06
CA LEU A 77 8.74 -6.10 -14.23
C LEU A 77 7.70 -7.21 -14.18
N SER A 78 8.09 -8.37 -13.64
CA SER A 78 7.34 -9.62 -13.76
C SER A 78 6.43 -9.91 -12.56
N LEU A 79 6.72 -9.35 -11.38
CA LEU A 79 5.85 -9.53 -10.22
C LEU A 79 4.84 -8.37 -10.11
N PRO A 80 3.54 -8.67 -9.92
CA PRO A 80 2.51 -7.66 -9.78
C PRO A 80 2.72 -6.81 -8.51
N GLY A 81 2.04 -5.67 -8.40
CA GLY A 81 1.90 -4.91 -7.16
C GLY A 81 1.25 -5.75 -6.06
N ASP A 82 1.47 -5.40 -4.78
CA ASP A 82 0.86 -6.18 -3.68
C ASP A 82 -0.59 -5.78 -3.56
N LEU A 83 -1.48 -6.75 -3.35
CA LEU A 83 -2.83 -6.47 -2.90
C LEU A 83 -2.80 -5.64 -1.61
N MET A 84 -1.80 -5.82 -0.74
CA MET A 84 -1.57 -4.95 0.42
C MET A 84 -1.38 -3.48 0.03
N HIS A 85 -0.60 -3.19 -1.02
CA HIS A 85 -0.33 -1.83 -1.51
C HIS A 85 -1.60 -1.19 -2.11
N ASP A 86 -2.40 -1.98 -2.81
CA ASP A 86 -3.56 -1.48 -3.55
C ASP A 86 -4.85 -1.45 -2.70
N PHE A 87 -5.07 -2.41 -1.80
CA PHE A 87 -6.31 -2.49 -1.00
C PHE A 87 -6.19 -1.88 0.40
N ILE A 88 -5.03 -1.92 1.05
CA ILE A 88 -4.94 -1.61 2.49
C ILE A 88 -4.03 -0.40 2.76
N GLU A 89 -3.00 -0.16 1.95
CA GLU A 89 -2.01 0.90 2.20
C GLU A 89 -2.39 2.31 1.70
N GLY A 90 -3.58 2.52 1.14
CA GLY A 90 -4.09 3.90 0.99
C GLY A 90 -5.08 4.16 -0.14
N VAL A 91 -5.01 3.42 -1.25
CA VAL A 91 -5.93 3.66 -2.38
C VAL A 91 -7.38 3.38 -1.98
N CYS A 92 -7.64 2.20 -1.40
CA CYS A 92 -9.00 1.85 -0.96
C CYS A 92 -9.54 2.78 0.13
N PRO A 93 -8.80 3.12 1.21
CA PRO A 93 -9.24 4.10 2.19
C PRO A 93 -9.54 5.48 1.60
N ILE A 94 -8.71 5.99 0.68
CA ILE A 94 -8.92 7.30 0.03
C ILE A 94 -10.15 7.27 -0.88
N ILE A 95 -10.31 6.22 -1.68
CA ILE A 95 -11.46 6.04 -2.57
C ILE A 95 -12.74 5.92 -1.76
N ILE A 96 -12.75 5.09 -0.72
CA ILE A 96 -13.89 4.93 0.20
C ILE A 96 -14.23 6.27 0.84
N MET A 97 -13.23 7.01 1.37
CA MET A 97 -13.45 8.33 1.98
C MET A 97 -14.04 9.34 0.98
N SER A 98 -13.61 9.30 -0.28
CA SER A 98 -14.10 10.20 -1.32
C SER A 98 -15.53 9.85 -1.74
N LEU A 99 -15.83 8.56 -1.91
CA LEU A 99 -17.20 8.05 -2.13
C LEU A 99 -18.12 8.45 -1.01
N LEU A 100 -17.67 8.27 0.23
CA LEU A 100 -18.36 8.64 1.45
C LEU A 100 -18.67 10.15 1.48
N LYS A 101 -17.70 11.01 1.16
CA LYS A 101 -17.91 12.47 1.06
C LYS A 101 -18.93 12.82 -0.02
N GLN A 102 -18.83 12.21 -1.20
CA GLN A 102 -19.73 12.48 -2.33
C GLN A 102 -21.16 12.00 -2.04
N ALA A 103 -21.32 10.81 -1.50
CA ALA A 103 -22.63 10.28 -1.15
C ALA A 103 -23.28 11.10 -0.03
N SER A 104 -22.49 11.70 0.87
CA SER A 104 -23.00 12.65 1.86
C SER A 104 -23.41 13.99 1.26
N SER A 105 -22.64 14.53 0.29
CA SER A 105 -23.04 15.77 -0.40
C SER A 105 -24.34 15.59 -1.21
N MET A 106 -24.55 14.39 -1.76
CA MET A 106 -25.79 13.99 -2.41
C MET A 106 -26.93 13.64 -1.43
N ARG A 107 -26.69 13.73 -0.12
CA ARG A 107 -27.63 13.37 0.96
C ARG A 107 -28.13 11.92 0.92
N LEU A 108 -27.35 11.02 0.31
CA LEU A 108 -27.62 9.57 0.32
C LEU A 108 -27.21 8.92 1.65
N ILE A 109 -26.29 9.55 2.37
CA ILE A 109 -25.79 9.09 3.68
C ILE A 109 -25.45 10.27 4.59
N THR A 110 -25.66 10.09 5.90
CA THR A 110 -25.40 11.11 6.92
C THR A 110 -24.46 10.52 7.97
N TYR A 111 -23.36 11.20 8.31
CA TYR A 111 -22.45 10.76 9.38
C TYR A 111 -23.03 11.15 10.75
N GLY A 112 -23.50 10.18 11.52
CA GLY A 112 -23.86 10.36 12.91
C GLY A 112 -22.67 10.08 13.83
N ARG A 113 -22.30 11.02 14.71
CA ARG A 113 -21.40 10.73 15.82
C ARG A 113 -22.15 9.80 16.77
N LYS A 114 -21.75 8.53 16.90
CA LYS A 114 -22.27 7.66 17.97
C LYS A 114 -21.84 8.26 19.30
N GLN A 115 -22.72 9.06 19.91
CA GLN A 115 -22.72 9.19 21.36
C GLN A 115 -23.17 7.83 21.91
N PHE A 116 -22.39 7.31 22.84
CA PHE A 116 -22.64 6.05 23.51
C PHE A 116 -23.99 6.14 24.26
N LEU A 117 -24.84 5.11 24.08
CA LEU A 117 -26.17 4.87 24.65
C LEU A 117 -27.26 5.94 24.37
N PHE A 118 -28.26 5.58 23.59
CA PHE A 118 -29.56 5.12 24.10
C PHE A 118 -30.37 4.53 22.93
N THR A 119 -31.08 3.44 23.22
CA THR A 119 -31.96 2.67 22.34
C THR A 119 -32.87 3.57 21.49
N VAL A 120 -32.86 3.41 20.16
CA VAL A 120 -33.91 3.95 19.29
C VAL A 120 -34.37 2.85 18.35
N THR A 121 -35.60 2.41 18.57
CA THR A 121 -36.39 1.49 17.76
C THR A 121 -36.53 2.03 16.33
N ILE A 122 -36.22 1.20 15.34
CA ILE A 122 -36.38 1.52 13.92
C ILE A 122 -37.84 1.21 13.54
N TRP A 123 -38.63 2.25 13.25
CA TRP A 123 -39.88 2.09 12.50
C TRP A 123 -39.57 2.23 11.00
N ILE A 124 -39.65 1.12 10.28
CA ILE A 124 -39.60 1.11 8.81
C ILE A 124 -41.05 1.26 8.33
N SER A 125 -41.42 2.45 7.87
CA SER A 125 -42.65 2.62 7.09
C SER A 125 -42.35 2.27 5.64
N VAL A 126 -42.69 1.04 5.23
CA VAL A 126 -42.74 0.64 3.83
C VAL A 126 -44.00 1.27 3.22
N ILE A 127 -43.83 2.24 2.32
CA ILE A 127 -44.91 2.74 1.46
C ILE A 127 -45.02 1.74 0.31
N ILE A 128 -46.10 0.94 0.32
CA ILE A 128 -46.55 0.16 -0.84
C ILE A 128 -47.54 1.06 -1.60
N VAL A 129 -47.27 1.26 -2.89
CA VAL A 129 -48.14 1.95 -3.85
C VAL A 129 -49.44 1.18 -4.05
#